data_AF-A0A352KZG7-F1
#
_entry.id   AF-A0A352KZG7-F1
#
_cell.length_a   1.000
_cell.length_b   1.000
_cell.length_c   1.000
_cell.angle_alpha   90.00
_cell.angle_beta   90.00
_cell.angle_gamma   90.00
#
_symmetry.space_group_name_H-M   'P 1'
#
loop_
_entity.id
_entity.type
_entity.pdbx_description
1 polymer ?
#
loop_
_entity_poly.entity_id
_entity_poly.type
_entity_poly.pdbx_seq_one_letter_code
_entity_poly.pdbx_strand_id
1 'polypeptide(L)' 'MLELCVGGIDDVLLAAEAGVARIELNSAIALGGLTPSQSLMLQARTAFSGKIIAMVRPREGD' A
#
# COMPACT_ATOMS: atom_id res chain seq x y z
N MET A 1 -10.04 11.89 7.99
CA MET A 1 -8.72 11.21 8.02
C MET A 1 -8.34 10.87 6.60
N LEU A 2 -7.17 11.32 6.13
CA LEU A 2 -6.69 11.04 4.77
C LEU A 2 -5.96 9.69 4.74
N GLU A 3 -6.21 8.91 3.70
CA GLU A 3 -5.51 7.66 3.37
C GLU A 3 -5.10 7.69 1.91
N LEU A 4 -3.92 7.18 1.59
CA LEU A 4 -3.44 7.01 0.22
C LEU A 4 -3.45 5.52 -0.16
N CYS A 5 -4.02 5.23 -1.32
CA CYS A 5 -3.88 3.93 -1.98
C CYS A 5 -2.52 3.89 -2.69
N VAL A 6 -1.71 2.89 -2.36
CA VAL A 6 -0.33 2.77 -2.84
C VAL A 6 -0.08 1.37 -3.42
N GLY A 7 0.69 1.27 -4.51
CA GLY A 7 0.89 0.02 -5.27
C GLY A 7 2.34 -0.41 -5.41
N GLY A 8 3.28 0.48 -5.13
CA GLY A 8 4.71 0.21 -5.13
C GLY A 8 5.44 0.93 -4.00
N ILE A 9 6.75 0.66 -3.88
CA ILE A 9 7.57 1.27 -2.83
C ILE A 9 7.73 2.77 -3.02
N ASP A 10 7.78 3.25 -4.26
CA ASP A 10 7.90 4.69 -4.56
C ASP A 10 6.69 5.46 -4.05
N ASP A 11 5.47 4.91 -4.23
CA ASP A 11 4.24 5.49 -3.70
C ASP A 11 4.26 5.55 -2.16
N VAL A 12 4.81 4.53 -1.50
CA VAL A 12 4.93 4.47 -0.04
C VAL A 12 5.90 5.53 0.47
N LEU A 13 7.02 5.73 -0.22
CA LEU A 13 8.00 6.77 0.12
C LEU A 13 7.38 8.16 -0.02
N LEU A 14 6.67 8.42 -1.12
CA LEU A 14 5.94 9.67 -1.31
C LEU A 14 4.86 9.87 -0.24
N ALA A 15 4.14 8.82 0.15
CA ALA A 15 3.16 8.89 1.23
C ALA A 15 3.81 9.21 2.59
N ALA A 16 5.00 8.65 2.85
CA ALA A 16 5.78 8.97 4.04
C ALA A 16 6.22 10.44 4.06
N GLU A 17 6.74 10.95 2.94
CA GLU A 17 7.14 12.34 2.78
C GLU A 17 5.96 13.31 2.91
N ALA A 18 4.79 12.94 2.37
CA ALA A 18 3.55 13.69 2.51
C ALA A 18 2.98 13.69 3.94
N GLY A 19 3.53 12.86 4.84
CA GLY A 19 3.14 12.83 6.25
C GLY A 19 1.73 12.31 6.49
N VAL A 20 1.19 11.45 5.61
CA VAL A 20 -0.15 10.90 5.81
C VAL A 20 -0.19 9.92 6.98
N ALA A 21 -1.31 9.87 7.70
CA ALA A 21 -1.44 9.02 8.88
C ALA A 21 -1.62 7.53 8.54
N ARG A 22 -2.08 7.23 7.31
CA ARG A 22 -2.43 5.87 6.89
C ARG A 22 -2.27 5.68 5.38
N ILE A 23 -1.88 4.47 5.00
CA ILE A 23 -1.87 3.98 3.62
C ILE A 23 -2.64 2.66 3.49
N GLU A 24 -3.26 2.45 2.34
CA GLU A 24 -3.75 1.16 1.87
C GLU A 24 -2.75 0.58 0.87
N LEU A 25 -2.06 -0.49 1.27
CA LEU A 25 -1.03 -1.17 0.50
C LEU A 25 -1.66 -2.26 -0.39
N ASN A 26 -1.49 -2.08 -1.70
CA ASN A 26 -2.03 -2.94 -2.74
C ASN A 26 -0.91 -3.50 -3.63
N SER A 27 -1.26 -4.46 -4.49
CA SER A 27 -0.57 -4.72 -5.76
C SER A 27 -1.56 -4.55 -6.92
N ALA A 28 -1.07 -4.56 -8.16
CA ALA A 28 -1.91 -4.60 -9.37
C ALA A 28 -3.10 -3.60 -9.35
N ILE A 29 -2.82 -2.31 -9.07
CA ILE A 29 -3.84 -1.25 -8.94
C ILE A 29 -4.77 -1.19 -10.16
N ALA A 30 -4.25 -1.43 -11.37
CA ALA A 30 -5.04 -1.45 -12.60
C ALA A 30 -6.20 -2.47 -12.58
N LEU A 31 -6.13 -3.48 -11.70
CA LEU A 31 -7.15 -4.52 -11.51
C LEU A 31 -8.05 -4.25 -10.28
N GLY A 32 -7.99 -3.03 -9.75
CA GLY A 32 -8.72 -2.60 -8.56
C GLY A 32 -8.02 -2.93 -7.23
N GLY A 33 -6.72 -3.22 -7.25
CA GLY A 33 -5.94 -3.54 -6.06
C GLY A 33 -6.09 -5.00 -5.63
N LEU A 34 -4.96 -5.69 -5.47
CA LEU A 34 -4.84 -7.08 -5.04
C LEU A 34 -3.90 -7.19 -3.84
N THR A 35 -3.82 -8.39 -3.25
CA THR A 35 -2.91 -8.68 -2.14
C THR A 35 -1.46 -8.33 -2.52
N PRO A 36 -0.75 -7.49 -1.75
CA PRO A 36 0.65 -7.16 -2.02
C PRO A 36 1.57 -8.35 -1.79
N SER A 37 2.76 -8.33 -2.40
CA SER A 37 3.78 -9.34 -2.12
C SER A 37 4.34 -9.16 -0.70
N GLN A 38 4.83 -10.24 -0.09
CA GLN A 38 5.48 -10.18 1.21
C GLN A 38 6.68 -9.21 1.22
N SER A 39 7.45 -9.18 0.13
CA SER A 39 8.59 -8.27 -0.02
C SER A 39 8.15 -6.80 -0.02
N LEU A 40 7.06 -6.46 -0.71
CA LEU A 40 6.52 -5.10 -0.68
C LEU A 40 6.00 -4.73 0.71
N MET A 41 5.33 -5.64 1.42
CA MET A 41 4.89 -5.40 2.80
C MET A 41 6.06 -5.11 3.74
N LEU A 42 7.15 -5.87 3.63
CA LEU A 42 8.35 -5.64 4.44
C LEU A 42 8.99 -4.28 4.13
N GLN A 43 9.16 -3.95 2.86
CA GLN A 43 9.72 -2.65 2.44
C GLN A 43 8.83 -1.49 2.90
N ALA A 44 7.51 -1.60 2.73
CA ALA A 44 6.58 -0.58 3.17
C ALA A 44 6.62 -0.37 4.68
N ARG A 45 6.77 -1.46 5.45
CA ARG A 45 6.90 -1.36 6.91
C ARG A 45 8.22 -0.73 7.35
N THR A 46 9.30 -0.91 6.59
CA THR A 46 10.56 -0.20 6.84
C THR A 46 10.45 1.29 6.49
N ALA A 47 9.76 1.63 5.40
CA ALA A 47 9.73 2.99 4.85
C ALA A 47 8.68 3.92 5.48
N PHE A 48 7.53 3.38 5.89
CA PHE A 48 6.39 4.18 6.36
C PHE A 48 6.14 3.95 7.84
N SER A 49 6.15 5.00 8.68
CA SER A 49 5.96 4.87 10.13
C SER A 49 4.49 4.77 10.55
N GLY A 50 3.57 5.31 9.75
CA GLY A 50 2.12 5.33 10.02
C GLY A 50 1.42 3.97 9.89
N LYS A 51 0.08 4.00 9.91
CA LYS A 51 -0.76 2.80 9.84
C LYS A 51 -0.79 2.25 8.41
N ILE A 52 -0.50 0.96 8.26
CA ILE A 52 -0.59 0.25 6.98
C ILE A 52 -1.79 -0.69 7.04
N ILE A 53 -2.70 -0.56 6.09
CA ILE A 53 -3.75 -1.55 5.81
C ILE A 53 -3.32 -2.31 4.55
N ALA A 54 -3.19 -3.63 4.62
CA ALA A 54 -2.86 -4.43 3.44
C ALA A 54 -4.15 -4.98 2.81
N MET A 55 -4.24 -4.88 1.49
CA MET A 55 -5.31 -5.54 0.73
C MET A 55 -5.23 -7.06 0.90
N VAL A 56 -6.39 -7.69 1.09
CA VAL A 56 -6.53 -9.15 1.09
C VAL A 56 -7.53 -9.53 0.01
N ARG A 57 -7.05 -9.58 -1.22
CA ARG A 57 -7.83 -9.88 -2.42
C ARG A 57 -6.97 -10.67 -3.40
N PRO A 58 -7.18 -11.98 -3.55
CA PRO A 58 -6.27 -12.84 -4.30
C PRO A 58 -6.37 -12.69 -5.82
N ARG A 59 -7.47 -12.13 -6.34
CA ARG A 59 -7.73 -11.96 -7.77
C ARG A 59 -8.70 -10.81 -8.04
N GLU A 60 -8.75 -10.38 -9.29
CA GLU A 60 -9.74 -9.41 -9.76
C GLU A 60 -11.13 -10.04 -9.97
N GLY A 61 -12.14 -9.19 -10.23
CA GLY A 61 -13.54 -9.61 -10.35
C GLY A 61 -14.15 -10.11 -9.05
N ASP A 62 -15.24 -10.89 -9.19
CA ASP A 62 -16.08 -11.46 -8.12
C ASP A 62 -15.68 -12.89 -7.78
#